data_AF-A0A967I8V7-F1
#
_entry.id   AF-A0A967I8V7-F1
#
_cell.length_a   1.000
_cell.length_b   1.000
_cell.length_c   1.000
_cell.angle_alpha   90.00
_cell.angle_beta   90.00
_cell.angle_gamma   90.00
#
_symmetry.space_group_name_H-M   'P 1'
#
loop_
_entity.id
_entity.type
_entity.pdbx_description
1 polymer ?
#
loop_
_entity_poly.entity_id
_entity_poly.type
_entity_poly.pdbx_seq_one_letter_code
_entity_poly.pdbx_strand_id
1 'polypeptide(L)' 'MVIQCSSCDTRFKLADDKLKPGGVKVRCSKCKEVFTVM' A
#
# COMPACT_ATOMS: atom_id res chain seq x y z
N MET A 1 9.42 1.58 0.77
CA MET A 1 9.36 1.11 -0.63
C MET A 1 8.34 1.87 -1.46
N VAL A 2 8.42 1.83 -2.79
CA VAL A 2 7.38 2.37 -3.68
C VAL A 2 6.39 1.26 -4.01
N ILE A 3 5.11 1.47 -3.71
CA ILE A 3 4.05 0.52 -4.06
C ILE A 3 3.08 1.15 -5.07
N GLN A 4 2.53 0.33 -5.94
CA GLN A 4 1.53 0.71 -6.92
C GLN A 4 0.15 0.24 -6.44
N CYS A 5 -0.83 1.13 -6.49
CA CYS A 5 -2.21 0.77 -6.20
C CYS A 5 -2.82 0.04 -7.40
N SER A 6 -3.37 -1.15 -7.19
CA SER A 6 -4.03 -1.95 -8.23
C SER A 6 -5.33 -1.35 -8.77
N SER A 7 -5.91 -0.37 -8.06
CA SER A 7 -7.20 0.24 -8.41
C SER A 7 -7.05 1.50 -9.28
N CYS A 8 -5.98 2.27 -9.10
CA CYS A 8 -5.81 3.58 -9.76
C CYS A 8 -4.41 3.82 -10.33
N ASP A 9 -3.57 2.78 -10.34
CA ASP A 9 -2.18 2.77 -10.83
C ASP A 9 -1.28 3.84 -10.22
N THR A 10 -1.70 4.42 -9.10
CA THR A 10 -0.91 5.45 -8.43
C THR A 10 0.26 4.80 -7.70
N ARG A 11 1.44 5.38 -7.88
CA ARG A 11 2.66 4.97 -7.15
C ARG A 11 2.83 5.87 -5.94
N PHE A 12 3.10 5.29 -4.78
CA PHE A 12 3.34 6.03 -3.55
C PHE A 12 4.39 5.33 -2.70
N LYS A 13 5.13 6.13 -1.91
CA LYS A 13 6.10 5.60 -0.96
C LYS A 13 5.37 5.13 0.30
N LEU A 14 5.49 3.85 0.60
CA LEU A 14 5.08 3.27 1.86
C LEU A 14 6.31 3.13 2.76
N ALA A 15 6.16 3.48 4.04
CA ALA A 15 7.21 3.28 5.03
C ALA A 15 7.38 1.78 5.31
N ASP A 16 8.58 1.25 5.06
CA ASP A 16 8.92 -0.16 5.28
C ASP A 16 8.77 -0.59 6.74
N ASP A 17 8.93 0.35 7.67
CA ASP A 17 8.73 0.15 9.11
C ASP A 17 7.34 -0.41 9.46
N LYS A 18 6.36 -0.23 8.58
CA LYS A 18 5.00 -0.73 8.77
C LYS A 18 4.77 -2.10 8.15
N LEU A 19 5.69 -2.61 7.34
CA LEU A 19 5.60 -3.96 6.80
C LEU A 19 5.97 -4.97 7.86
N LYS A 20 4.93 -5.59 8.41
CA LYS A 20 5.07 -6.76 9.25
C LYS A 20 5.06 -8.01 8.37
N PRO A 21 5.77 -9.08 8.77
CA PRO A 21 5.79 -10.36 8.04
C PRO A 21 4.40 -11.03 7.91
N GLY A 22 3.37 -10.54 8.61
CA GLY A 22 1.98 -10.99 8.48
C GLY A 22 1.14 -10.22 7.45
N GLY A 23 1.77 -9.39 6.64
CA GLY A 23 1.10 -8.48 5.70
C GLY A 23 0.67 -7.17 6.37
N VAL A 24 0.60 -6.10 5.58
CA VAL A 24 0.17 -4.77 6.03
C VAL A 24 -1.06 -4.30 5.26
N LYS A 25 -2.06 -3.80 5.97
CA LYS A 25 -3.19 -3.11 5.36
C LYS A 25 -2.76 -1.72 4.93
N VAL A 26 -2.84 -1.46 3.64
CA VAL A 26 -2.54 -0.17 3.03
C VAL A 26 -3.84 0.45 2.56
N ARG A 27 -4.02 1.72 2.88
CA ARG A 27 -5.07 2.54 2.30
C ARG A 27 -4.46 3.47 1.27
N CYS A 28 -4.93 3.39 0.03
CA CYS A 28 -4.53 4.32 -1.01
C CYS A 28 -5.02 5.74 -0.67
N SER A 29 -4.14 6.73 -0.68
CA SER A 29 -4.53 8.12 -0.43
C SER A 29 -5.37 8.74 -1.55
N LYS A 30 -5.35 8.15 -2.75
CA LYS A 30 -6.02 8.67 -3.95
C LYS A 30 -7.44 8.13 -4.11
N CYS A 31 -7.59 6.80 -4.23
CA CYS A 31 -8.89 6.16 -4.40
C CYS A 31 -9.51 5.65 -3.09
N LYS A 32 -8.79 5.75 -1.95
CA LYS A 32 -9.20 5.23 -0.64
C LYS A 32 -9.36 3.71 -0.57
N GLU A 33 -8.95 2.99 -1.61
CA GLU A 33 -8.94 1.54 -1.66
C GLU A 33 -8.06 0.97 -0.54
N VAL A 34 -8.55 -0.08 0.13
CA VAL A 34 -7.84 -0.76 1.20
C VAL A 34 -7.44 -2.15 0.73
N PHE A 35 -6.13 -2.39 0.63
CA PHE A 35 -5.59 -3.67 0.19
C PHE A 35 -4.48 -4.12 1.12
N THR A 36 -4.29 -5.44 1.20
CA THR A 36 -3.21 -6.04 1.99
C THR A 36 -2.04 -6.32 1.06
N VAL A 37 -0.86 -5.82 1.42
CA VAL A 37 0.40 -6.18 0.76
C VAL A 37 1.15 -7.15 1.66
N MET A 38 1.66 -8.22 1.06
CA MET A 38 2.43 -9.30 1.69
C MET A 38 3.78 -9.43 1.00
#